data_AF-A0AAQ5Z3Q4-F1
#
_entry.id   AF-A0AAQ5Z3Q4-F1
#
_cell.length_a   1.000
_cell.length_b   1.000
_cell.length_c   1.000
_cell.angle_alpha   90.00
_cell.angle_beta   90.00
_cell.angle_gamma   90.00
#
_symmetry.space_group_name_H-M   'P 1'
#
loop_
_entity.id
_entity.type
_entity.pdbx_description
1 polymer ?
#
loop_
_entity_poly.entity_id
_entity_poly.type
_entity_poly.pdbx_seq_one_letter_code
_entity_poly.pdbx_strand_id
1 'polypeptide(L)'
;MAFTFAAFCYMLALLLTAALIFFAIWHIIAFDELKTDYKNPIDQCNTLNPTVEKVKKIKRVKIALKLVLPEYLIHFFFCVMFFCAAEWLTLCLNLPLLAYHVWRYMSRPVMSCPGLYDPTTIMNADILAYCQKEGWCKLAFYLLSFFYYLYGMIYVLVSS
;
A
#
# COMPACT_ATOMS: atom_id res chain seq x y z
N MET A 1 -29.20 -11.78 12.77
CA MET A 1 -28.53 -10.93 13.78
C MET A 1 -27.94 -9.77 13.00
N ALA A 2 -28.37 -8.54 13.27
CA ALA A 2 -28.15 -7.36 12.40
C ALA A 2 -26.69 -6.87 12.26
N PHE A 3 -25.71 -7.59 12.81
CA PHE A 3 -24.29 -7.28 12.66
C PHE A 3 -23.53 -8.56 12.33
N THR A 4 -23.37 -8.84 11.04
CA THR A 4 -22.59 -9.97 10.56
C THR A 4 -21.09 -9.64 10.62
N PHE A 5 -20.26 -10.67 10.78
CA PHE A 5 -18.80 -10.51 10.74
C PHE A 5 -18.33 -9.86 9.43
N ALA A 6 -19.01 -10.12 8.32
CA ALA A 6 -18.77 -9.48 7.03
C ALA A 6 -18.97 -7.96 7.08
N ALA A 7 -20.05 -7.46 7.70
CA ALA A 7 -20.30 -6.03 7.83
C ALA A 7 -19.17 -5.32 8.60
N PHE A 8 -18.67 -5.92 9.68
CA PHE A 8 -17.50 -5.41 10.42
C PHE A 8 -16.25 -5.36 9.54
N CYS A 9 -16.00 -6.41 8.76
CA CYS A 9 -14.86 -6.47 7.84
C CYS A 9 -14.92 -5.37 6.79
N TYR A 10 -16.09 -5.11 6.19
CA TYR A 10 -16.26 -4.02 5.23
C TYR A 10 -16.09 -2.63 5.86
N MET A 11 -16.60 -2.40 7.08
CA MET A 11 -16.40 -1.13 7.80
C MET A 11 -14.91 -0.86 8.08
N LEU A 12 -14.19 -1.88 8.56
CA LEU A 12 -12.76 -1.78 8.83
C LEU A 12 -11.96 -1.61 7.53
N ALA A 13 -12.33 -2.33 6.47
CA ALA A 13 -11.71 -2.22 5.14
C ALA A 13 -11.88 -0.81 4.55
N LEU A 14 -13.04 -0.16 4.72
CA LEU A 14 -13.25 1.23 4.27
C LEU A 14 -12.28 2.20 4.96
N LEU A 15 -12.13 2.10 6.27
CA LEU A 15 -11.23 2.95 7.04
C LEU A 15 -9.76 2.72 6.64
N LEU A 16 -9.34 1.47 6.50
CA LEU A 16 -7.99 1.13 6.05
C LEU A 16 -7.74 1.59 4.60
N THR A 17 -8.72 1.44 3.71
CA THR A 17 -8.59 1.86 2.30
C THR A 17 -8.48 3.37 2.18
N ALA A 18 -9.19 4.14 3.00
CA ALA A 18 -9.02 5.60 3.07
C ALA A 18 -7.59 5.99 3.48
N ALA A 19 -7.01 5.31 4.47
CA ALA A 19 -5.61 5.50 4.85
C ALA A 19 -4.64 5.11 3.71
N LEU A 20 -4.91 4.01 2.99
CA LEU A 20 -4.11 3.59 1.84
C LEU A 20 -4.13 4.61 0.70
N ILE A 21 -5.29 5.22 0.41
CA ILE A 21 -5.41 6.28 -0.59
C ILE A 21 -4.52 7.47 -0.22
N PHE A 22 -4.51 7.88 1.06
CA PHE A 22 -3.65 8.96 1.52
C PHE A 22 -2.15 8.64 1.33
N PHE A 23 -1.73 7.41 1.67
CA PHE A 23 -0.35 6.97 1.44
C PHE A 23 0.01 6.90 -0.04
N ALA A 24 -0.91 6.45 -0.91
CA ALA A 24 -0.70 6.39 -2.36
C ALA A 24 -0.51 7.79 -2.96
N ILE A 25 -1.31 8.78 -2.52
CA ILE A 25 -1.17 10.18 -2.95
C ILE A 25 0.18 10.74 -2.49
N TRP A 26 0.56 10.51 -1.23
CA TRP A 26 1.85 10.95 -0.70
C TRP A 26 3.03 10.36 -1.50
N HIS A 27 2.97 9.08 -1.88
CA HIS A 27 3.97 8.45 -2.76
C HIS A 27 4.05 9.10 -4.14
N ILE A 28 2.90 9.39 -4.76
CA ILE A 28 2.87 10.05 -6.09
C ILE A 28 3.53 11.44 -6.01
N ILE A 29 3.19 12.23 -4.97
CA ILE A 29 3.79 13.55 -4.76
C ILE A 29 5.30 13.43 -4.55
N ALA A 30 5.76 12.47 -3.74
CA ALA A 30 7.18 12.28 -3.51
C ALA A 30 7.97 11.93 -4.79
N PHE A 31 7.37 11.18 -5.71
CA PHE A 31 7.96 10.90 -7.03
C PHE A 31 7.90 12.10 -7.98
N ASP A 32 6.88 12.95 -7.86
CA ASP A 32 6.77 14.19 -8.65
C ASP A 32 7.78 15.26 -8.20
N GLU A 33 8.04 15.36 -6.89
CA GLU A 33 9.12 16.18 -6.31
C GLU A 33 10.51 15.73 -6.79
N LEU A 34 10.73 14.42 -6.90
CA LEU A 34 11.96 13.85 -7.47
C LEU A 34 12.13 14.21 -8.95
N LYS A 35 11.03 14.20 -9.72
CA LYS A 35 11.04 14.53 -11.15
C LYS A 35 11.31 16.00 -11.42
N THR A 36 10.85 16.86 -10.51
CA THR A 36 11.03 18.33 -10.60
C THR A 36 12.35 18.80 -9.97
N ASP A 37 13.24 17.87 -9.59
CA ASP A 37 14.55 18.11 -8.96
C ASP A 37 14.49 18.99 -7.70
N TYR A 38 13.34 19.01 -7.03
CA TYR A 38 13.10 19.90 -5.88
C TYR A 38 13.83 19.45 -4.61
N LYS A 39 14.31 18.20 -4.58
CA LYS A 39 14.93 17.57 -3.41
C LYS A 39 15.95 16.51 -3.80
N ASN A 40 17.01 16.37 -3.01
CA ASN A 40 18.05 15.37 -3.29
C ASN A 40 17.47 13.94 -3.29
N PRO A 41 17.82 13.12 -4.27
CA PRO A 41 17.29 11.76 -4.44
C PRO A 41 17.69 10.82 -3.29
N ILE A 42 18.84 11.08 -2.67
CA ILE A 42 19.34 10.35 -1.50
C ILE A 42 18.47 10.65 -0.27
N ASP A 43 18.11 11.92 -0.04
CA ASP A 43 17.27 12.33 1.08
C ASP A 43 15.82 11.87 0.91
N GLN A 44 15.31 11.86 -0.32
CA GLN A 44 13.98 11.31 -0.64
C GLN A 44 13.96 9.79 -0.44
N CYS A 45 14.97 9.05 -0.93
CA CYS A 45 15.07 7.61 -0.70
C CYS A 45 15.23 7.26 0.78
N ASN A 46 15.98 8.05 1.55
CA ASN A 46 16.08 7.90 3.01
C ASN A 46 14.76 8.23 3.74
N THR A 47 13.92 9.10 3.16
CA THR A 47 12.57 9.40 3.69
C THR A 47 11.56 8.29 3.35
N LEU A 48 11.56 7.78 2.11
CA LEU A 48 10.70 6.66 1.67
C LEU A 48 11.12 5.33 2.32
N ASN A 49 12.40 5.19 2.61
CA ASN A 49 13.00 4.02 3.21
C ASN A 49 13.83 4.45 4.43
N PRO A 50 13.19 4.72 5.59
CA PRO A 50 13.94 4.98 6.81
C PRO A 50 14.76 3.73 7.11
N THR A 51 16.05 3.80 6.79
CA THR A 51 17.04 2.81 7.16
C THR A 51 16.96 2.63 8.67
N VAL A 52 17.01 1.37 9.05
CA VAL A 52 16.83 0.81 10.39
C VAL A 52 17.95 1.25 11.36
N GLU A 53 18.66 2.35 11.11
CA GLU A 53 19.79 2.79 11.92
C GLU A 53 19.39 3.67 13.11
N LYS A 54 18.26 4.39 13.05
CA LYS A 54 17.78 5.21 14.20
C LYS A 54 16.76 4.49 15.08
N VAL A 55 16.53 3.19 14.89
CA VAL A 55 15.59 2.36 15.69
C VAL A 55 16.35 1.52 16.74
N LYS A 56 17.27 2.14 17.50
CA LYS A 56 17.95 1.47 18.64
C LYS A 56 17.39 1.80 20.02
N LYS A 57 16.32 2.60 20.13
CA LYS A 57 15.59 2.77 21.40
C LYS A 57 14.11 2.99 21.13
N ILE A 58 13.33 1.91 21.10
CA ILE A 58 11.90 1.78 21.47
C ILE A 58 11.48 0.39 20.96
N LYS A 59 11.54 -0.60 21.86
CA LYS A 59 11.34 -2.02 21.54
C LYS A 59 9.85 -2.41 21.36
N ARG A 60 8.91 -1.46 21.30
CA ARG A 60 7.45 -1.72 21.23
C ARG A 60 6.71 -1.06 20.07
N VAL A 61 7.38 -0.26 19.24
CA VAL A 61 6.79 0.34 18.03
C VAL A 61 7.67 -0.01 16.82
N LYS A 62 8.07 -1.29 16.72
CA LYS A 62 8.89 -1.80 15.61
C LYS A 62 8.05 -2.19 14.38
N ILE A 63 6.73 -2.02 14.44
CA ILE A 63 5.76 -2.45 13.43
C ILE A 63 5.29 -1.29 12.53
N ALA A 64 5.52 -0.03 12.91
CA ALA A 64 4.88 1.12 12.24
C ALA A 64 5.78 1.98 11.33
N LEU A 65 7.08 1.72 11.23
CA LEU A 65 7.98 2.67 10.55
C LEU A 65 8.84 2.02 9.47
N LYS A 66 8.21 1.72 8.33
CA LYS A 66 8.90 1.39 7.09
C LYS A 66 8.04 1.84 5.92
N LEU A 67 7.93 3.15 5.64
CA LEU A 67 6.87 3.82 4.85
C LEU A 67 6.41 3.22 3.50
N VAL A 68 7.18 2.31 2.89
CA VAL A 68 6.78 1.54 1.70
C VAL A 68 6.18 0.15 2.03
N LEU A 69 6.51 -0.41 3.19
CA LEU A 69 5.97 -1.67 3.72
C LEU A 69 4.56 -1.61 4.36
N PRO A 70 4.07 -0.49 4.96
CA PRO A 70 2.75 -0.48 5.58
C PRO A 70 1.65 -0.66 4.55
N GLU A 71 1.80 -0.15 3.32
CA GLU A 71 0.82 -0.39 2.25
C GLU A 71 0.64 -1.90 1.98
N TYR A 72 1.74 -2.62 1.73
CA TYR A 72 1.70 -4.06 1.50
C TYR A 72 1.19 -4.85 2.71
N LEU A 73 1.56 -4.42 3.93
CA LEU A 73 1.11 -5.05 5.16
C LEU A 73 -0.40 -4.87 5.38
N ILE A 74 -0.90 -3.65 5.22
CA ILE A 74 -2.33 -3.32 5.35
C ILE A 74 -3.12 -4.05 4.25
N HIS A 75 -2.58 -4.09 3.03
CA HIS A 75 -3.21 -4.80 1.90
C HIS A 75 -3.32 -6.30 2.15
N PHE A 76 -2.24 -6.92 2.62
CA PHE A 76 -2.22 -8.33 3.01
C PHE A 76 -3.17 -8.60 4.18
N PHE A 77 -3.17 -7.73 5.20
CA PHE A 77 -4.03 -7.88 6.38
C PHE A 77 -5.52 -7.89 6.02
N PHE A 78 -5.97 -6.96 5.19
CA PHE A 78 -7.38 -6.95 4.80
C PHE A 78 -7.74 -8.12 3.87
N CYS A 79 -6.81 -8.59 3.02
CA CYS A 79 -7.04 -9.79 2.20
C CYS A 79 -7.27 -11.02 3.08
N VAL A 80 -6.48 -11.20 4.13
CA VAL A 80 -6.66 -12.29 5.11
C VAL A 80 -7.99 -12.14 5.84
N MET A 81 -8.37 -10.91 6.20
CA MET A 81 -9.66 -10.64 6.84
C MET A 81 -10.85 -11.01 5.93
N PHE A 82 -10.81 -10.66 4.64
CA PHE A 82 -11.86 -11.06 3.67
C PHE A 82 -11.89 -12.57 3.40
N PHE A 83 -10.72 -13.23 3.46
CA PHE A 83 -10.65 -14.69 3.42
C PHE A 83 -11.40 -15.32 4.60
N CYS A 84 -11.20 -14.80 5.82
CA CYS A 84 -11.93 -15.24 7.01
C CYS A 84 -13.43 -14.93 6.94
N ALA A 85 -13.83 -13.86 6.24
CA ALA A 85 -15.23 -13.49 6.06
C ALA A 85 -15.94 -14.30 4.95
N ALA A 86 -15.22 -15.18 4.23
CA ALA A 86 -15.72 -15.95 3.09
C ALA A 86 -16.31 -15.10 1.94
N GLU A 87 -15.83 -13.86 1.80
CA GLU A 87 -16.25 -12.91 0.76
C GLU A 87 -15.43 -13.11 -0.51
N TRP A 88 -15.66 -14.23 -1.20
CA TRP A 88 -14.85 -14.69 -2.34
C TRP A 88 -14.72 -13.67 -3.47
N LEU A 89 -15.78 -12.92 -3.78
CA LEU A 89 -15.77 -11.94 -4.86
C LEU A 89 -14.80 -10.78 -4.56
N THR A 90 -14.86 -10.25 -3.34
CA THR A 90 -13.96 -9.17 -2.88
C THR A 90 -12.50 -9.62 -2.89
N LEU A 91 -12.26 -10.87 -2.48
CA LEU A 91 -10.92 -11.45 -2.42
C LEU A 91 -10.35 -11.64 -3.83
N CYS A 92 -11.15 -12.15 -4.77
CA CYS A 92 -10.78 -12.31 -6.17
C CYS A 92 -10.42 -10.97 -6.84
N LEU A 93 -11.11 -9.88 -6.50
CA LEU A 93 -10.79 -8.55 -7.03
C LEU A 93 -9.46 -7.99 -6.49
N ASN A 94 -9.08 -8.32 -5.25
CA ASN A 94 -7.82 -7.88 -4.64
C ASN A 94 -6.62 -8.80 -4.94
N LEU A 95 -6.88 -10.05 -5.32
CA LEU A 95 -5.83 -11.04 -5.60
C LEU A 95 -4.81 -10.59 -6.67
N PRO A 96 -5.20 -9.94 -7.78
CA PRO A 96 -4.26 -9.43 -8.78
C PRO A 96 -3.29 -8.40 -8.20
N LEU A 97 -3.79 -7.48 -7.37
CA LEU A 97 -2.95 -6.47 -6.71
C LEU A 97 -2.02 -7.12 -5.68
N LEU A 98 -2.52 -8.08 -4.91
CA LEU A 98 -1.72 -8.82 -3.95
C LEU A 98 -0.59 -9.62 -4.63
N ALA A 99 -0.90 -10.32 -5.73
CA ALA A 99 0.08 -11.05 -6.53
C ALA A 99 1.14 -10.10 -7.10
N TYR A 100 0.73 -8.91 -7.58
CA TYR A 100 1.65 -7.88 -8.03
C TYR A 100 2.59 -7.42 -6.91
N HIS A 101 2.07 -7.19 -5.69
CA HIS A 101 2.88 -6.82 -4.53
C HIS A 101 3.91 -7.90 -4.15
N VAL A 102 3.52 -9.18 -4.17
CA VAL A 102 4.43 -10.30 -3.91
C VAL A 102 5.49 -10.42 -5.01
N TRP A 103 5.08 -10.38 -6.28
CA TRP A 103 6.00 -10.43 -7.42
C TRP A 103 7.00 -9.27 -7.38
N ARG A 104 6.53 -8.07 -7.05
CA ARG A 104 7.37 -6.87 -6.89
C ARG A 104 8.36 -7.06 -5.75
N TYR A 105 7.96 -7.66 -4.63
CA TYR A 105 8.83 -7.95 -3.48
C TYR A 105 9.85 -9.08 -3.74
N MET A 106 9.54 -10.03 -4.63
CA MET A 106 10.50 -11.07 -5.03
C MET A 106 11.47 -10.58 -6.11
N SER A 107 11.02 -9.74 -7.04
CA SER A 107 11.81 -9.24 -8.17
C SER A 107 12.68 -8.03 -7.82
N ARG A 108 13.12 -7.95 -6.56
CA ARG A 108 13.90 -6.82 -6.03
C ARG A 108 15.38 -7.06 -6.35
N PRO A 109 16.10 -6.10 -6.96
CA PRO A 109 17.54 -6.24 -7.10
C PRO A 109 18.21 -6.25 -5.71
N VAL A 110 19.23 -7.09 -5.54
CA VAL A 110 19.97 -7.22 -4.29
C VAL A 110 20.79 -5.95 -4.08
N MET A 111 20.46 -5.16 -3.05
CA MET A 111 21.15 -3.92 -2.70
C MET A 111 21.95 -4.07 -1.41
N SER A 112 23.06 -3.33 -1.29
CA SER A 112 23.89 -3.27 -0.08
C SER A 112 23.17 -2.64 1.12
N CYS A 113 22.20 -1.76 0.85
CA CYS A 113 21.35 -1.13 1.86
C CYS A 113 19.93 -1.73 1.82
N PRO A 114 19.30 -2.02 2.97
CA PRO A 114 17.96 -2.58 2.99
C PRO A 114 16.94 -1.54 2.53
N GLY A 115 16.34 -1.72 1.33
CA GLY A 115 15.33 -0.79 0.81
C GLY A 115 14.52 -1.27 -0.40
N LEU A 116 13.32 -0.70 -0.59
CA LEU A 116 12.50 -0.94 -1.78
C LEU A 116 12.90 -0.04 -2.97
N TYR A 117 13.88 0.83 -2.81
CA TYR A 117 14.17 1.86 -3.79
C TYR A 117 15.67 2.19 -3.70
N ASP A 118 16.41 1.96 -4.79
CA ASP A 118 17.83 2.36 -4.88
C ASP A 118 17.90 3.81 -5.37
N PRO A 119 18.55 4.72 -4.61
CA PRO A 119 18.69 6.11 -5.03
C PRO A 119 19.39 6.28 -6.38
N THR A 120 20.26 5.35 -6.78
CA THR A 120 20.99 5.44 -8.06
C THR A 120 20.13 5.01 -9.25
N THR A 121 19.24 4.03 -9.08
CA THR A 121 18.40 3.54 -10.19
C THR A 121 17.15 4.38 -10.41
N ILE A 122 16.64 5.05 -9.37
CA ILE A 122 15.40 5.85 -9.45
C ILE A 122 15.58 7.16 -10.19
N MET A 123 16.81 7.68 -10.24
CA MET A 123 17.13 8.86 -11.03
C MET A 123 17.05 8.63 -12.54
N ASN A 124 17.01 7.38 -13.00
CA ASN A 124 16.81 7.11 -14.42
C ASN A 124 15.38 7.49 -14.82
N ALA A 125 15.24 8.36 -15.82
CA ALA A 125 13.96 8.92 -16.26
C ALA A 125 12.93 7.84 -16.63
N ASP A 126 13.38 6.76 -17.26
CA ASP A 126 12.52 5.63 -17.65
C ASP A 126 11.95 4.87 -16.45
N ILE A 127 12.78 4.67 -15.41
CA ILE A 127 12.41 3.97 -14.18
C ILE A 127 11.48 4.86 -13.35
N LEU A 128 11.76 6.17 -13.28
CA LEU A 128 10.91 7.13 -12.59
C LEU A 128 9.52 7.21 -13.23
N ALA A 129 9.44 7.28 -14.57
CA ALA A 129 8.18 7.28 -15.29
C ALA A 129 7.39 5.98 -15.08
N TYR A 130 8.06 4.83 -15.01
CA TYR A 130 7.44 3.55 -14.66
C TYR A 130 6.86 3.56 -13.24
N CYS A 131 7.65 3.99 -12.24
CA CYS A 131 7.22 4.09 -10.83
C CYS A 131 6.05 5.07 -10.65
N GLN A 132 6.05 6.18 -11.38
CA GLN A 132 4.95 7.14 -11.34
C GLN A 132 3.66 6.50 -11.89
N LYS A 133 3.73 5.84 -13.05
CA LYS A 133 2.58 5.09 -13.62
C LYS A 133 2.09 3.98 -12.69
N GLU A 134 2.99 3.27 -12.02
CA GLU A 134 2.66 2.26 -11.00
C GLU A 134 1.85 2.89 -9.85
N GLY A 135 2.29 4.03 -9.32
CA GLY A 135 1.58 4.78 -8.27
C GLY A 135 0.17 5.23 -8.70
N TRP A 136 0.03 5.79 -9.91
CA TRP A 136 -1.27 6.20 -10.46
C TRP A 136 -2.22 5.02 -10.65
N CYS A 137 -1.71 3.88 -11.11
CA CYS A 137 -2.51 2.66 -11.28
C CYS A 137 -3.01 2.13 -9.92
N LYS A 138 -2.15 2.09 -8.90
CA LYS A 138 -2.54 1.70 -7.53
C LYS A 138 -3.59 2.64 -6.94
N LEU A 139 -3.42 3.96 -7.13
CA LEU A 139 -4.40 4.94 -6.69
C LEU A 139 -5.78 4.69 -7.31
N ALA A 140 -5.83 4.46 -8.63
CA ALA A 140 -7.08 4.16 -9.32
C ALA A 140 -7.73 2.88 -8.79
N PHE A 141 -6.93 1.83 -8.53
CA PHE A 141 -7.42 0.58 -7.96
C PHE A 141 -8.01 0.77 -6.56
N TYR A 142 -7.32 1.49 -5.66
CA TYR A 142 -7.82 1.75 -4.30
C TYR A 142 -9.09 2.60 -4.31
N LEU A 143 -9.20 3.55 -5.22
CA LEU A 143 -10.38 4.39 -5.38
C LEU A 143 -11.59 3.57 -5.87
N LEU A 144 -11.41 2.69 -6.86
CA LEU A 144 -12.47 1.78 -7.30
C LEU A 144 -12.87 0.80 -6.19
N SER A 145 -11.89 0.25 -5.48
CA SER A 145 -12.12 -0.68 -4.36
C SER A 145 -12.88 0.01 -3.21
N PHE A 146 -12.62 1.30 -2.95
CA PHE A 146 -13.33 2.08 -1.94
C PHE A 146 -14.84 2.14 -2.21
N PHE A 147 -15.26 2.48 -3.44
CA PHE A 147 -16.68 2.49 -3.80
C PHE A 147 -17.30 1.10 -3.74
N TYR A 148 -16.55 0.07 -4.13
CA TYR A 148 -17.00 -1.31 -4.05
C TYR A 148 -17.19 -1.78 -2.60
N TYR A 149 -16.27 -1.46 -1.68
CA TYR A 149 -16.44 -1.78 -0.25
C TYR A 149 -17.62 -1.04 0.38
N LEU A 150 -17.89 0.20 -0.05
CA LEU A 150 -19.06 0.95 0.37
C LEU A 150 -20.34 0.23 -0.07
N TYR A 151 -20.41 -0.19 -1.33
CA TYR A 151 -21.53 -0.97 -1.85
C TYR A 151 -21.70 -2.30 -1.10
N GLY A 152 -20.62 -3.06 -0.90
CA GLY A 152 -20.63 -4.33 -0.16
C GLY A 152 -21.11 -4.17 1.28
N MET A 153 -20.67 -3.13 1.97
CA MET A 153 -21.13 -2.80 3.32
C MET A 153 -22.65 -2.56 3.35
N ILE A 154 -23.18 -1.71 2.46
CA ILE A 154 -24.61 -1.40 2.42
C ILE A 154 -25.42 -2.66 2.08
N TYR A 155 -24.99 -3.42 1.08
CA TYR A 155 -25.67 -4.64 0.67
C TYR A 155 -25.77 -5.65 1.81
N VAL A 156 -24.67 -5.90 2.52
CA VAL A 156 -24.66 -6.83 3.66
C VAL A 156 -25.53 -6.31 4.80
N LEU A 157 -25.49 -5.01 5.12
CA LEU A 157 -26.31 -4.43 6.20
C LEU A 157 -27.82 -4.46 5.90
N VAL A 158 -28.22 -4.30 4.63
CA VAL A 158 -29.63 -4.32 4.23
C VAL A 158 -30.17 -5.75 4.10
N SER A 159 -29.31 -6.71 3.75
CA SER A 159 -29.71 -8.12 3.56
C SER A 159 -29.55 -9.01 4.81
N SER A 160 -28.95 -8.50 5.90
CA SER A 160 -28.67 -9.22 7.16
C SER A 160 -29.75 -9.18 8.23
#